data_AF-A0AAU5KTB1-F1
#
_entry.id   AF-A0AAU5KTB1-F1
#
_cell.length_a   1.000
_cell.length_b   1.000
_cell.length_c   1.000
_cell.angle_alpha   90.00
_cell.angle_beta   90.00
_cell.angle_gamma   90.00
#
_symmetry.space_group_name_H-M   'P 1'
#
loop_
_entity.id
_entity.type
_entity.pdbx_description
1 polymer ?
#
loop_
_entity_poly.entity_id
_entity_poly.type
_entity_poly.pdbx_seq_one_letter_code
_entity_poly.pdbx_strand_id
1 'polypeptide(L)'
;MTGLPGPSERPGVRGVPAHLLALHSEGFTGSVVLSGAPGGTIHLEQGLVTAVETPGAPSVESLLLRSGRVHESAWVAAETAVSGVDANAAAAARDRDLGAVLIARGVIGTAELDVVCAAAVVDGAFALALAGPGVRETVEASPPARIALRPGITPQRLFEETTRRTALLDRLTGRPPGELARTRIRPAALLGAEGPRIPVRYRDVLDAATGRRTARDIGFALGRGVFAVLLDVVRMDALHLLHREPVSGVPMAPSVAPRTARSGPSTAPVGPLPRRLPGEGSRSSTLRRPTRSEGAPLASDSPSNEHPAERTETTEKSAP
;
A
#
# COMPACT_ATOMS: atom_id res chain seq x y z
N MET A 1 -5.44 40.89 23.15
CA MET A 1 -5.63 40.01 21.98
C MET A 1 -4.28 39.79 21.34
N THR A 2 -3.51 38.85 21.87
CA THR A 2 -2.23 38.41 21.32
C THR A 2 -2.50 37.32 20.30
N GLY A 3 -2.23 37.62 19.03
CA GLY A 3 -2.44 36.70 17.91
C GLY A 3 -1.56 35.46 18.03
N LEU A 4 -2.15 34.30 17.73
CA LEU A 4 -1.45 33.04 17.54
C LEU A 4 -0.36 33.21 16.46
N PRO A 5 0.87 32.70 16.68
CA PRO A 5 1.88 32.69 15.64
C PRO A 5 1.43 31.77 14.50
N GLY A 6 1.34 32.32 13.29
CA GLY A 6 1.09 31.55 12.08
C GLY A 6 2.23 30.58 11.76
N PRO A 7 2.00 29.61 10.85
CA PRO A 7 3.02 28.65 10.43
C PRO A 7 4.27 29.41 9.97
N SER A 8 5.35 29.23 10.71
CA SER A 8 6.58 29.98 10.53
C SER A 8 7.33 29.41 9.33
N GLU A 9 7.18 30.03 8.17
CA GLU A 9 7.98 29.74 6.99
C GLU A 9 9.43 30.15 7.28
N ARG A 10 10.28 29.20 7.70
CA ARG A 10 11.70 29.44 7.95
C ARG A 10 12.47 29.43 6.63
N PRO A 11 13.36 30.41 6.36
CA PRO A 11 14.05 30.51 5.08
C PRO A 11 15.14 29.44 4.89
N GLY A 12 15.10 28.76 3.74
CA GLY A 12 16.29 28.38 2.95
C GLY A 12 17.12 27.16 3.33
N VAL A 13 16.65 25.96 2.94
CA VAL A 13 17.41 24.75 2.53
C VAL A 13 18.62 24.36 3.39
N ARG A 14 18.36 23.80 4.57
CA ARG A 14 19.13 22.61 4.97
C ARG A 14 18.52 21.44 4.20
N GLY A 15 19.33 20.58 3.60
CA GLY A 15 18.79 19.34 3.03
C GLY A 15 18.04 18.58 4.13
N VAL A 16 16.96 17.88 3.77
CA VAL A 16 16.11 17.09 4.70
C VAL A 16 16.93 16.34 5.77
N PRO A 17 18.10 15.72 5.44
CA PRO A 17 18.91 15.08 6.46
C PRO A 17 19.43 15.99 7.57
N ALA A 18 19.99 17.15 7.22
CA ALA A 18 20.52 18.10 8.19
C ALA A 18 19.41 18.73 9.03
N HIS A 19 18.21 18.90 8.46
CA HIS A 19 17.06 19.39 9.20
C HIS A 19 16.58 18.38 10.25
N LEU A 20 16.40 17.12 9.86
CA LEU A 20 15.97 16.07 10.78
C LEU A 20 16.99 15.82 11.91
N LEU A 21 18.30 15.95 11.64
CA LEU A 21 19.33 15.88 12.68
C LEU A 21 19.22 17.04 13.70
N ALA A 22 18.89 18.25 13.25
CA ALA A 22 18.65 19.37 14.15
C ALA A 22 17.42 19.10 15.03
N LEU A 23 16.29 18.68 14.44
CA LEU A 23 15.08 18.31 15.18
C LEU A 23 15.31 17.17 16.17
N HIS A 24 16.19 16.21 15.83
CA HIS A 24 16.61 15.16 16.75
C HIS A 24 17.32 15.73 17.98
N SER A 25 18.29 16.63 17.79
CA SER A 25 19.02 17.26 18.89
C SER A 25 18.13 18.15 19.77
N GLU A 26 17.06 18.71 19.20
CA GLU A 26 16.07 19.53 19.91
C GLU A 26 15.01 18.68 20.64
N GLY A 27 14.98 17.35 20.45
CA GLY A 27 13.94 16.49 21.01
C GLY A 27 12.55 16.76 20.43
N PHE A 28 12.48 17.24 19.18
CA PHE A 28 11.24 17.70 18.56
C PHE A 28 10.17 16.60 18.48
N THR A 29 8.92 16.98 18.73
CA THR A 29 7.74 16.12 18.53
C THR A 29 6.77 16.82 17.59
N GLY A 30 6.39 16.15 16.50
CA GLY A 30 5.58 16.72 15.43
C GLY A 30 5.89 16.03 14.10
N SER A 31 5.66 16.72 12.99
CA SER A 31 5.89 16.15 11.66
C SER A 31 6.66 17.08 10.74
N VAL A 32 7.42 16.48 9.82
CA VAL A 32 8.04 17.15 8.68
C VAL A 32 7.33 16.69 7.42
N VAL A 33 6.66 17.62 6.73
CA VAL A 33 5.95 17.37 5.48
C VAL A 33 6.88 17.68 4.32
N LEU A 34 7.10 16.69 3.46
CA LEU A 34 7.88 16.78 2.24
C LEU A 34 6.93 16.90 1.05
N SER A 35 6.94 18.05 0.39
CA SER A 35 6.28 18.25 -0.90
C SER A 35 7.14 17.67 -2.03
N GLY A 36 6.52 16.98 -2.99
CA GLY A 36 7.23 16.30 -4.07
C GLY A 36 6.40 15.21 -4.72
N ALA A 37 7.02 14.47 -5.65
CA ALA A 37 6.41 13.33 -6.33
C ALA A 37 7.35 12.11 -6.32
N PRO A 38 7.20 11.19 -5.34
CA PRO A 38 6.28 11.25 -4.21
C PRO A 38 6.78 12.19 -3.09
N GLY A 39 5.86 12.93 -2.48
CA GLY A 39 6.06 13.58 -1.19
C GLY A 39 5.72 12.63 -0.04
N GLY A 40 5.63 13.15 1.18
CA GLY A 40 5.21 12.38 2.35
C GLY A 40 5.40 13.11 3.67
N THR A 41 5.08 12.45 4.77
CA THR A 41 5.16 12.99 6.13
C THR A 41 6.08 12.11 6.96
N ILE A 42 7.04 12.72 7.64
CA ILE A 42 7.94 12.06 8.59
C ILE A 42 7.50 12.50 9.99
N HIS A 43 7.05 11.56 10.81
CA HIS A 43 6.60 11.82 12.18
C HIS A 43 7.76 11.63 13.15
N LEU A 44 7.93 12.59 14.06
CA LEU A 44 8.93 12.56 15.12
C LEU A 44 8.25 12.58 16.49
N GLU A 45 8.78 11.77 17.41
CA GLU A 45 8.47 11.84 18.84
C GLU A 45 9.79 11.89 19.61
N GLN A 46 9.97 12.93 20.42
CA GLN A 46 11.20 13.19 21.18
C GLN A 46 12.48 13.12 20.31
N GLY A 47 12.40 13.64 19.08
CA GLY A 47 13.49 13.66 18.12
C GLY A 47 13.74 12.33 17.38
N LEU A 48 12.96 11.28 17.66
CA LEU A 48 13.06 9.98 16.98
C LEU A 48 12.01 9.86 15.88
N VAL A 49 12.37 9.29 14.74
CA VAL A 49 11.42 9.01 13.65
C VAL A 49 10.57 7.80 14.02
N THR A 50 9.26 7.99 14.13
CA THR A 50 8.31 6.96 14.55
C THR A 50 7.43 6.45 13.43
N ALA A 51 7.19 7.25 12.39
CA ALA A 51 6.45 6.85 11.20
C ALA A 51 6.93 7.64 9.98
N VAL A 52 6.82 7.02 8.80
CA VAL A 52 7.01 7.69 7.52
C VAL A 52 5.84 7.32 6.62
N GLU A 53 5.02 8.30 6.30
CA GLU A 53 3.85 8.13 5.45
C GLU A 53 4.14 8.72 4.08
N THR A 54 4.12 7.90 3.05
CA THR A 54 4.28 8.37 1.68
C THR A 54 3.46 7.50 0.76
N PRO A 55 2.81 8.05 -0.27
CA PRO A 55 2.24 7.22 -1.32
C PRO A 55 3.32 6.34 -1.97
N GLY A 56 4.60 6.75 -1.91
CA GLY A 56 5.75 6.06 -2.49
C GLY A 56 6.05 4.65 -1.98
N ALA A 57 5.53 4.25 -0.82
CA ALA A 57 5.78 2.94 -0.21
C ALA A 57 4.52 2.41 0.51
N PRO A 58 4.37 1.08 0.66
CA PRO A 58 3.28 0.52 1.46
C PRO A 58 3.27 1.01 2.90
N SER A 59 2.10 1.45 3.37
CA SER A 59 1.86 1.81 4.78
C SER A 59 1.85 0.57 5.68
N VAL A 60 1.92 0.77 7.00
CA VAL A 60 1.75 -0.32 7.99
C VAL A 60 0.44 -1.07 7.76
N GLU A 61 -0.66 -0.34 7.54
CA GLU A 61 -1.96 -0.90 7.13
C GLU A 61 -1.83 -1.81 5.91
N SER A 62 -1.22 -1.30 4.83
CA SER A 62 -1.05 -2.05 3.58
C SER A 62 -0.26 -3.34 3.82
N LEU A 63 0.83 -3.29 4.59
CA LEU A 63 1.64 -4.46 4.93
C LEU A 63 0.84 -5.49 5.75
N LEU A 64 0.14 -5.04 6.78
CA LEU A 64 -0.63 -5.92 7.68
C LEU A 64 -1.80 -6.58 6.96
N LEU A 65 -2.60 -5.82 6.20
CA LEU A 65 -3.75 -6.36 5.48
C LEU A 65 -3.33 -7.30 4.36
N ARG A 66 -2.26 -6.97 3.61
CA ARG A 66 -1.78 -7.81 2.51
C ARG A 66 -1.06 -9.07 2.98
N SER A 67 -0.47 -9.06 4.17
CA SER A 67 0.09 -10.27 4.76
C SER A 67 -0.98 -11.32 5.13
N GLY A 68 -2.25 -10.93 5.21
CA GLY A 68 -3.35 -11.78 5.69
C GLY A 68 -3.35 -11.99 7.21
N ARG A 69 -2.37 -11.41 7.92
CA ARG A 69 -2.24 -11.52 9.38
C ARG A 69 -3.31 -10.73 10.12
N VAL A 70 -3.67 -9.57 9.57
CA VAL A 70 -4.76 -8.73 10.07
C VAL A 70 -5.88 -8.74 9.04
N HIS A 71 -7.07 -9.17 9.46
CA HIS A 71 -8.26 -9.12 8.62
C HIS A 71 -8.80 -7.69 8.54
N GLU A 72 -9.33 -7.32 7.38
CA GLU A 72 -10.00 -6.04 7.13
C GLU A 72 -11.06 -5.71 8.19
N SER A 73 -11.87 -6.70 8.57
CA SER A 73 -12.91 -6.52 9.59
C SER A 73 -12.34 -6.16 10.96
N ALA A 74 -11.20 -6.75 11.34
CA ALA A 74 -10.53 -6.44 12.60
C ALA A 74 -9.92 -5.03 12.58
N TRP A 75 -9.36 -4.63 11.44
CA TRP A 75 -8.84 -3.29 11.20
C TRP A 75 -9.94 -2.22 11.32
N VAL A 76 -11.03 -2.36 10.54
CA VAL A 76 -12.18 -1.44 10.58
C VAL A 76 -12.79 -1.35 11.97
N ALA A 77 -12.89 -2.47 12.69
CA ALA A 77 -13.38 -2.45 14.06
C ALA A 77 -12.45 -1.69 15.01
N ALA A 78 -11.13 -1.77 14.80
CA ALA A 78 -10.14 -1.03 15.59
C ALA A 78 -10.21 0.47 15.26
N GLU A 79 -10.32 0.84 13.98
CA GLU A 79 -10.54 2.23 13.57
C GLU A 79 -11.80 2.84 14.17
N THR A 80 -12.91 2.09 14.15
CA THR A 80 -14.19 2.54 14.72
C THR A 80 -14.06 2.82 16.21
N ALA A 81 -13.30 2.00 16.95
CA ALA A 81 -13.07 2.25 18.38
C ALA A 81 -12.20 3.47 18.64
N VAL A 82 -11.22 3.75 17.78
CA VAL A 82 -10.41 4.97 17.85
C VAL A 82 -11.24 6.23 17.54
N SER A 83 -12.16 6.15 16.57
CA SER A 83 -12.99 7.28 16.14
C SER A 83 -14.22 7.55 17.02
N GLY A 84 -14.67 6.56 17.81
CA GLY A 84 -15.84 6.66 18.70
C GLY A 84 -15.59 7.38 20.03
N VAL A 85 -14.39 7.92 20.27
CA VAL A 85 -14.04 8.69 21.47
C VAL A 85 -14.40 10.16 21.26
N ASP A 86 -15.18 10.75 22.18
CA ASP A 86 -15.67 12.13 22.09
C ASP A 86 -14.54 13.15 21.79
N ALA A 87 -14.76 13.96 20.75
CA ALA A 87 -13.78 14.83 20.11
C ALA A 87 -13.24 16.00 20.95
N ASN A 88 -13.58 16.11 22.24
CA ASN A 88 -13.39 17.32 23.04
C ASN A 88 -12.20 17.30 24.02
N ALA A 89 -11.23 16.40 23.85
CA ALA A 89 -10.02 16.41 24.66
C ALA A 89 -8.76 16.39 23.78
N ALA A 90 -7.99 17.49 23.80
CA ALA A 90 -6.64 17.53 23.25
C ALA A 90 -5.70 16.49 23.92
N ALA A 91 -6.04 16.03 25.13
CA ALA A 91 -5.38 14.93 25.82
C ALA A 91 -5.66 13.54 25.18
N ALA A 92 -6.78 13.37 24.46
CA ALA A 92 -7.16 12.13 23.79
C ALA A 92 -6.41 11.89 22.46
N ALA A 93 -5.46 12.76 22.07
CA ALA A 93 -4.62 12.51 20.90
C ALA A 93 -3.69 11.30 21.09
N ARG A 94 -3.32 10.97 22.34
CA ARG A 94 -2.63 9.72 22.68
C ARG A 94 -3.56 8.49 22.73
N ASP A 95 -4.85 8.69 22.96
CA ASP A 95 -5.89 7.63 22.93
C ASP A 95 -6.31 7.23 21.50
N ARG A 96 -5.80 7.92 20.47
CA ARG A 96 -6.03 7.58 19.06
C ARG A 96 -4.93 6.72 18.43
N ASP A 97 -4.13 6.05 19.26
CA ASP A 97 -3.14 5.06 18.83
C ASP A 97 -3.84 3.77 18.39
N LEU A 98 -4.04 3.65 17.08
CA LEU A 98 -4.64 2.46 16.45
C LEU A 98 -3.78 1.22 16.70
N GLY A 99 -2.45 1.37 16.79
CA GLY A 99 -1.54 0.27 17.12
C GLY A 99 -1.83 -0.31 18.50
N ALA A 100 -2.01 0.55 19.50
CA ALA A 100 -2.38 0.14 20.85
C ALA A 100 -3.74 -0.60 20.88
N VAL A 101 -4.73 -0.15 20.12
CA VAL A 101 -6.04 -0.83 20.03
C VAL A 101 -5.92 -2.21 19.37
N LEU A 102 -5.12 -2.33 18.31
CA LEU A 102 -4.88 -3.62 17.65
C LEU A 102 -4.19 -4.61 18.60
N ILE A 103 -3.23 -4.15 19.41
CA ILE A 103 -2.56 -4.95 20.44
C ILE A 103 -3.53 -5.36 21.55
N ALA A 104 -4.29 -4.40 22.10
CA ALA A 104 -5.24 -4.66 23.19
C ALA A 104 -6.32 -5.68 22.79
N ARG A 105 -6.69 -5.72 21.51
CA ARG A 105 -7.63 -6.69 20.94
C ARG A 105 -7.01 -8.03 20.56
N GLY A 106 -5.70 -8.20 20.72
CA GLY A 106 -4.98 -9.42 20.35
C GLY A 106 -4.92 -9.68 18.85
N VAL A 107 -5.17 -8.66 18.02
CA VAL A 107 -5.11 -8.77 16.55
C VAL A 107 -3.66 -8.90 16.08
N ILE A 108 -2.73 -8.26 16.80
CA ILE A 108 -1.29 -8.31 16.56
C ILE A 108 -0.53 -8.16 17.88
N GLY A 109 0.63 -8.81 18.01
CA GLY A 109 1.52 -8.61 19.16
C GLY A 109 2.39 -7.36 19.03
N THR A 110 2.84 -6.79 20.16
CA THR A 110 3.71 -5.60 20.17
C THR A 110 4.96 -5.76 19.31
N ALA A 111 5.73 -6.85 19.52
CA ALA A 111 6.96 -7.09 18.77
C ALA A 111 6.71 -7.26 17.26
N GLU A 112 5.58 -7.86 16.90
CA GLU A 112 5.20 -8.03 15.50
C GLU A 112 4.84 -6.67 14.87
N LEU A 113 4.07 -5.84 15.57
CA LEU A 113 3.77 -4.48 15.14
C LEU A 113 5.05 -3.66 14.99
N ASP A 114 5.99 -3.74 15.93
CA ASP A 114 7.26 -3.01 15.88
C ASP A 114 8.09 -3.40 14.65
N VAL A 115 8.15 -4.68 14.29
CA VAL A 115 8.85 -5.15 13.09
C VAL A 115 8.21 -4.54 11.82
N VAL A 116 6.88 -4.54 11.74
CA VAL A 116 6.17 -3.98 10.57
C VAL A 116 6.31 -2.46 10.51
N CYS A 117 6.20 -1.77 11.64
CA CYS A 117 6.43 -0.32 11.73
C CYS A 117 7.86 0.05 11.33
N ALA A 118 8.87 -0.67 11.82
CA ALA A 118 10.26 -0.45 11.45
C ALA A 118 10.49 -0.67 9.95
N ALA A 119 9.91 -1.74 9.39
CA ALA A 119 9.95 -1.98 7.95
C ALA A 119 9.32 -0.81 7.17
N ALA A 120 8.11 -0.37 7.55
CA ALA A 120 7.42 0.74 6.89
C ALA A 120 8.17 2.07 7.00
N VAL A 121 8.75 2.40 8.16
CA VAL A 121 9.55 3.62 8.37
C VAL A 121 10.74 3.65 7.42
N VAL A 122 11.53 2.58 7.39
CA VAL A 122 12.74 2.54 6.58
C VAL A 122 12.39 2.52 5.09
N ASP A 123 11.33 1.81 4.72
CA ASP A 123 10.92 1.68 3.33
C ASP A 123 10.26 2.96 2.79
N GLY A 124 9.48 3.65 3.62
CA GLY A 124 8.96 4.99 3.34
C GLY A 124 10.07 6.02 3.19
N ALA A 125 11.06 6.02 4.08
CA ALA A 125 12.23 6.92 3.97
C ALA A 125 13.03 6.63 2.70
N PHE A 126 13.22 5.35 2.37
CA PHE A 126 13.86 4.94 1.14
C PHE A 126 13.07 5.41 -0.10
N ALA A 127 11.74 5.26 -0.12
CA ALA A 127 10.91 5.73 -1.22
C ALA A 127 10.95 7.26 -1.40
N LEU A 128 11.01 8.02 -0.30
CA LEU A 128 11.21 9.48 -0.34
C LEU A 128 12.58 9.83 -0.92
N ALA A 129 13.63 9.08 -0.59
CA ALA A 129 14.97 9.29 -1.14
C ALA A 129 15.10 8.93 -2.63
N LEU A 130 14.18 8.12 -3.16
CA LEU A 130 14.09 7.85 -4.60
C LEU A 130 13.38 8.97 -5.38
N ALA A 131 12.72 9.91 -4.70
CA ALA A 131 12.11 11.06 -5.33
C ALA A 131 13.18 11.95 -6.00
N GLY A 132 12.83 12.53 -7.15
CA GLY A 132 13.73 13.42 -7.89
C GLY A 132 14.02 14.74 -7.14
N PRO A 133 14.94 15.55 -7.67
CA PRO A 133 15.24 16.86 -7.10
C PRO A 133 13.98 17.76 -7.06
N GLY A 134 13.90 18.65 -6.08
CA GLY A 134 12.78 19.61 -5.93
C GLY A 134 11.87 19.37 -4.73
N VAL A 135 12.25 18.48 -3.81
CA VAL A 135 11.55 18.31 -2.54
C VAL A 135 11.67 19.59 -1.71
N ARG A 136 10.53 20.14 -1.28
CA ARG A 136 10.49 21.22 -0.28
C ARG A 136 9.89 20.67 1.00
N GLU A 137 10.47 21.03 2.13
CA GLU A 137 10.00 20.59 3.44
C GLU A 137 9.27 21.71 4.19
N THR A 138 8.33 21.34 5.03
CA THR A 138 7.65 22.23 5.99
C THR A 138 7.53 21.49 7.31
N VAL A 139 7.77 22.20 8.41
CA VAL A 139 7.64 21.64 9.76
C VAL A 139 6.29 22.03 10.33
N GLU A 140 5.55 21.04 10.81
CA GLU A 140 4.22 21.22 11.36
C GLU A 140 4.14 20.57 12.74
N ALA A 141 3.55 21.29 13.70
CA ALA A 141 3.04 20.66 14.90
C ALA A 141 1.80 19.84 14.48
N SER A 142 1.97 18.52 14.40
CA SER A 142 0.95 17.59 13.92
C SER A 142 0.72 16.52 14.99
N PRO A 143 -0.50 15.97 15.11
CA PRO A 143 -0.73 14.83 15.99
C PRO A 143 0.22 13.67 15.65
N PRO A 144 0.54 12.81 16.63
CA PRO A 144 1.35 11.63 16.38
C PRO A 144 0.67 10.74 15.34
N ALA A 145 1.47 9.97 14.61
CA ALA A 145 0.96 8.96 13.69
C ALA A 145 0.05 7.98 14.43
N ARG A 146 -1.03 7.56 13.78
CA ARG A 146 -2.03 6.63 14.36
C ARG A 146 -1.40 5.27 14.68
N ILE A 147 -0.37 4.89 13.94
CA ILE A 147 0.46 3.71 14.22
C ILE A 147 1.92 4.15 14.12
N ALA A 148 2.67 3.89 15.18
CA ALA A 148 4.01 4.40 15.36
C ALA A 148 4.95 3.30 15.84
N LEU A 149 6.20 3.35 15.39
CA LEU A 149 7.29 2.53 15.91
C LEU A 149 7.70 3.01 17.31
N ARG A 150 7.85 2.09 18.27
CA ARG A 150 8.24 2.41 19.63
C ARG A 150 9.34 1.45 20.14
N PRO A 151 10.55 1.92 20.50
CA PRO A 151 11.05 3.28 20.31
C PRO A 151 11.33 3.60 18.83
N GLY A 152 11.26 4.88 18.46
CA GLY A 152 11.57 5.32 17.09
C GLY A 152 13.05 5.16 16.69
N ILE A 153 13.34 5.42 15.42
CA ILE A 153 14.69 5.34 14.84
C ILE A 153 15.32 6.73 14.79
N THR A 154 16.61 6.85 15.12
CA THR A 154 17.32 8.12 14.98
C THR A 154 17.43 8.52 13.50
N PRO A 155 17.33 9.82 13.14
CA PRO A 155 17.49 10.24 11.75
C PRO A 155 18.82 9.77 11.14
N GLN A 156 19.91 9.82 11.91
CA GLN A 156 21.22 9.30 11.52
C GLN A 156 21.14 7.85 11.00
N ARG A 157 20.58 6.94 11.81
CA ARG A 157 20.47 5.52 11.45
C ARG A 157 19.57 5.31 10.22
N LEU A 158 18.51 6.11 10.11
CA LEU A 158 17.59 6.06 8.97
C LEU A 158 18.28 6.50 7.67
N PHE A 159 19.13 7.54 7.72
CA PHE A 159 19.91 7.99 6.56
C PHE A 159 21.01 7.01 6.17
N GLU A 160 21.72 6.44 7.14
CA GLU A 160 22.73 5.40 6.89
C GLU A 160 22.10 4.21 6.18
N GLU A 161 20.94 3.75 6.65
CA GLU A 161 20.20 2.64 6.05
C GLU A 161 19.73 2.98 4.62
N THR A 162 19.14 4.16 4.42
CA THR A 162 18.69 4.62 3.11
C THR A 162 19.85 4.75 2.13
N THR A 163 20.98 5.31 2.57
CA THR A 163 22.21 5.44 1.78
C THR A 163 22.77 4.08 1.42
N ARG A 164 22.82 3.13 2.37
CA ARG A 164 23.28 1.76 2.14
C ARG A 164 22.44 1.06 1.07
N ARG A 165 21.10 1.20 1.13
CA ARG A 165 20.16 0.63 0.15
C ARG A 165 20.34 1.22 -1.24
N THR A 166 20.44 2.54 -1.33
CA THR A 166 20.69 3.26 -2.60
C THR A 166 22.02 2.82 -3.20
N ALA A 167 23.10 2.82 -2.41
CA ALA A 167 24.42 2.40 -2.87
C ALA A 167 24.46 0.92 -3.30
N LEU A 168 23.72 0.05 -2.63
CA LEU A 168 23.63 -1.35 -3.04
C LEU A 168 22.97 -1.48 -4.43
N LEU A 169 21.83 -0.83 -4.66
CA LEU A 169 21.13 -0.90 -5.94
C LEU A 169 21.93 -0.24 -7.07
N ASP A 170 22.59 0.88 -6.78
CA ASP A 170 23.48 1.54 -7.72
C ASP A 170 24.64 0.62 -8.13
N ARG A 171 25.33 -0.01 -7.18
CA ARG A 171 26.40 -0.99 -7.47
C ARG A 171 25.92 -2.18 -8.29
N LEU A 172 24.71 -2.68 -8.05
CA LEU A 172 24.18 -3.86 -8.76
C LEU A 172 23.69 -3.53 -10.18
N THR A 173 23.39 -2.26 -10.48
CA THR A 173 22.75 -1.88 -11.76
C THR A 173 23.56 -0.91 -12.60
N GLY A 174 24.55 -0.23 -12.01
CA GLY A 174 25.30 0.87 -12.64
C GLY A 174 24.42 2.08 -12.99
N ARG A 175 23.24 2.21 -12.37
CA ARG A 175 22.26 3.26 -12.67
C ARG A 175 21.63 3.82 -11.39
N PRO A 176 21.19 5.10 -11.39
CA PRO A 176 20.51 5.69 -10.25
C PRO A 176 19.25 4.89 -9.87
N PRO A 177 19.08 4.48 -8.59
CA PRO A 177 17.93 3.69 -8.16
C PRO A 177 16.57 4.35 -8.40
N GLY A 178 16.51 5.68 -8.44
CA GLY A 178 15.29 6.41 -8.76
C GLY A 178 14.80 6.16 -10.19
N GLU A 179 15.70 5.98 -11.16
CA GLU A 179 15.31 5.59 -12.53
C GLU A 179 14.73 4.18 -12.55
N LEU A 180 15.38 3.25 -11.86
CA LEU A 180 14.94 1.87 -11.73
C LEU A 180 13.54 1.79 -11.13
N ALA A 181 13.29 2.55 -10.06
CA ALA A 181 12.00 2.57 -9.37
C ALA A 181 10.83 3.01 -10.28
N ARG A 182 11.13 3.75 -11.35
CA ARG A 182 10.15 4.22 -12.34
C ARG A 182 10.02 3.30 -13.56
N THR A 183 10.69 2.14 -13.59
CA THR A 183 10.53 1.17 -14.69
C THR A 183 9.29 0.32 -14.50
N ARG A 184 8.60 0.01 -15.60
CA ARG A 184 7.54 -0.99 -15.65
C ARG A 184 8.16 -2.37 -15.79
N ILE A 185 7.59 -3.32 -15.07
CA ILE A 185 8.12 -4.68 -14.98
C ILE A 185 7.19 -5.63 -15.73
N ARG A 186 7.77 -6.44 -16.61
CA ARG A 186 7.08 -7.46 -17.40
C ARG A 186 7.83 -8.79 -17.30
N PRO A 187 7.14 -9.94 -17.14
CA PRO A 187 7.76 -11.25 -17.22
C PRO A 187 8.43 -11.46 -18.59
N ALA A 188 9.59 -12.13 -18.60
CA ALA A 188 10.16 -12.63 -19.84
C ALA A 188 9.30 -13.79 -20.35
N ALA A 189 9.11 -13.89 -21.68
CA ALA A 189 8.27 -14.94 -22.28
C ALA A 189 8.86 -16.36 -22.14
N LEU A 190 10.10 -16.48 -21.67
CA LEU A 190 10.89 -17.69 -21.75
C LEU A 190 10.89 -18.46 -20.42
N LEU A 191 9.74 -19.02 -20.04
CA LEU A 191 9.69 -20.07 -19.03
C LEU A 191 9.03 -21.31 -19.65
N GLY A 192 9.85 -22.10 -20.35
CA GLY A 192 9.45 -23.43 -20.82
C GLY A 192 9.26 -24.40 -19.66
N ALA A 193 8.65 -25.56 -19.94
CA ALA A 193 8.31 -26.59 -18.95
C ALA A 193 9.52 -27.16 -18.17
N GLU A 194 10.74 -26.99 -18.69
CA GLU A 194 11.99 -27.50 -18.10
C GLU A 194 12.90 -26.39 -17.52
N GLY A 195 12.34 -25.19 -17.26
CA GLY A 195 13.09 -24.09 -16.67
C GLY A 195 13.57 -24.34 -15.23
N PRO A 196 14.60 -23.61 -14.76
CA PRO A 196 15.04 -23.67 -13.36
C PRO A 196 13.87 -23.43 -12.41
N ARG A 197 13.82 -24.16 -11.29
CA ARG A 197 12.79 -23.94 -10.26
C ARG A 197 12.91 -22.51 -9.72
N ILE A 198 11.94 -21.68 -10.07
CA ILE A 198 11.89 -20.28 -9.65
C ILE A 198 11.47 -20.22 -8.16
N PRO A 199 12.24 -19.53 -7.30
CA PRO A 199 11.85 -19.31 -5.91
C PRO A 199 10.44 -18.67 -5.82
N VAL A 200 9.63 -19.11 -4.85
CA VAL A 200 8.25 -18.60 -4.65
C VAL A 200 8.22 -17.06 -4.64
N ARG A 201 9.16 -16.43 -3.93
CA ARG A 201 9.27 -14.97 -3.87
C ARG A 201 9.37 -14.27 -5.23
N TYR A 202 10.03 -14.90 -6.22
CA TYR A 202 10.17 -14.37 -7.57
C TYR A 202 8.93 -14.67 -8.41
N ARG A 203 8.28 -15.82 -8.19
CA ARG A 203 6.98 -16.14 -8.82
C ARG A 203 5.93 -15.10 -8.45
N ASP A 204 5.84 -14.73 -7.18
CA ASP A 204 4.90 -13.69 -6.73
C ASP A 204 5.14 -12.34 -7.43
N VAL A 205 6.40 -11.98 -7.67
CA VAL A 205 6.76 -10.75 -8.42
C VAL A 205 6.36 -10.88 -9.89
N LEU A 206 6.60 -12.02 -10.53
CA LEU A 206 6.20 -12.27 -11.92
C LEU A 206 4.67 -12.25 -12.08
N ASP A 207 3.94 -12.90 -11.17
CA ASP A 207 2.48 -12.94 -11.18
C ASP A 207 1.89 -11.54 -10.96
N ALA A 208 2.57 -10.69 -10.17
CA ALA A 208 2.19 -9.29 -10.00
C ALA A 208 2.62 -8.38 -11.17
N ALA A 209 3.57 -8.79 -12.01
CA ALA A 209 4.15 -7.97 -13.07
C ALA A 209 3.27 -7.96 -14.34
N THR A 210 2.30 -7.05 -14.37
CA THR A 210 1.36 -6.93 -15.51
C THR A 210 1.92 -6.18 -16.72
N GLY A 211 3.20 -5.76 -16.70
CA GLY A 211 3.78 -4.84 -17.68
C GLY A 211 3.37 -3.37 -17.50
N ARG A 212 2.45 -3.08 -16.58
CA ARG A 212 2.04 -1.69 -16.22
C ARG A 212 2.51 -1.27 -14.84
N ARG A 213 2.87 -2.23 -13.98
CA ARG A 213 3.26 -2.00 -12.59
C ARG A 213 4.75 -1.69 -12.50
N THR A 214 5.06 -0.70 -11.67
CA THR A 214 6.41 -0.41 -11.15
C THR A 214 6.71 -1.28 -9.93
N ALA A 215 7.96 -1.25 -9.45
CA ALA A 215 8.33 -1.95 -8.21
C ALA A 215 7.50 -1.49 -7.01
N ARG A 216 7.15 -0.20 -6.95
CA ARG A 216 6.22 0.34 -5.96
C ARG A 216 4.85 -0.34 -6.04
N ASP A 217 4.25 -0.39 -7.23
CA ASP A 217 2.92 -0.98 -7.42
C ASP A 217 2.89 -2.46 -7.08
N ILE A 218 3.97 -3.19 -7.40
CA ILE A 218 4.15 -4.59 -7.00
C ILE A 218 4.29 -4.71 -5.48
N GLY A 219 5.04 -3.82 -4.83
CA GLY A 219 5.15 -3.77 -3.36
C GLY A 219 3.79 -3.63 -2.67
N PHE A 220 2.94 -2.72 -3.16
CA PHE A 220 1.56 -2.58 -2.68
C PHE A 220 0.71 -3.82 -2.94
N ALA A 221 0.85 -4.45 -4.11
CA ALA A 221 0.10 -5.65 -4.44
C ALA A 221 0.48 -6.84 -3.55
N LEU A 222 1.77 -6.98 -3.22
CA LEU A 222 2.31 -8.11 -2.47
C LEU A 222 2.41 -7.88 -0.95
N GLY A 223 2.19 -6.65 -0.46
CA GLY A 223 2.45 -6.31 0.93
C GLY A 223 3.94 -6.35 1.28
N ARG A 224 4.81 -5.89 0.37
CA ARG A 224 6.26 -5.91 0.53
C ARG A 224 6.85 -4.52 0.37
N GLY A 225 7.92 -4.25 1.11
CA GLY A 225 8.70 -3.03 0.93
C GLY A 225 9.23 -2.88 -0.51
N VAL A 226 9.17 -1.67 -1.03
CA VAL A 226 9.69 -1.23 -2.32
C VAL A 226 11.16 -1.58 -2.47
N PHE A 227 11.98 -1.43 -1.42
CA PHE A 227 13.39 -1.82 -1.49
C PHE A 227 13.55 -3.32 -1.77
N ALA A 228 12.78 -4.16 -1.06
CA ALA A 228 12.84 -5.61 -1.23
C ALA A 228 12.41 -6.02 -2.64
N VAL A 229 11.33 -5.42 -3.15
CA VAL A 229 10.87 -5.67 -4.52
C VAL A 229 11.89 -5.19 -5.55
N LEU A 230 12.51 -4.02 -5.36
CA LEU A 230 13.57 -3.54 -6.25
C LEU A 230 14.77 -4.48 -6.27
N LEU A 231 15.20 -4.96 -5.11
CA LEU A 231 16.32 -5.89 -5.01
C LEU A 231 16.00 -7.22 -5.72
N ASP A 232 14.78 -7.73 -5.56
CA ASP A 232 14.32 -8.92 -6.27
C ASP A 232 14.27 -8.67 -7.79
N VAL A 233 13.76 -7.52 -8.24
CA VAL A 233 13.72 -7.15 -9.66
C VAL A 233 15.11 -7.08 -10.26
N VAL A 234 16.09 -6.49 -9.57
CA VAL A 234 17.48 -6.44 -10.04
C VAL A 234 18.08 -7.84 -10.17
N ARG A 235 17.85 -8.70 -9.18
CA ARG A 235 18.34 -10.09 -9.21
C ARG A 235 17.66 -10.92 -10.29
N MET A 236 16.36 -10.72 -10.50
CA MET A 236 15.58 -11.40 -11.54
C MET A 236 15.97 -10.93 -12.94
N ASP A 237 16.29 -9.65 -13.11
CA ASP A 237 16.81 -9.10 -14.37
C ASP A 237 18.16 -9.70 -14.75
N ALA A 238 19.07 -9.86 -13.78
CA ALA A 238 20.35 -10.55 -13.96
C ALA A 238 20.19 -12.05 -14.32
N LEU A 239 19.03 -12.64 -13.99
CA LEU A 239 18.65 -14.01 -14.38
C LEU A 239 17.79 -14.05 -15.65
N HIS A 240 17.57 -12.90 -16.30
CA HIS A 240 16.71 -12.76 -17.49
C HIS A 240 15.26 -13.23 -17.31
N LEU A 241 14.75 -13.18 -16.07
CA LEU A 241 13.38 -13.60 -15.75
C LEU A 241 12.32 -12.52 -16.07
N LEU A 242 12.76 -11.27 -16.26
CA LEU A 242 11.88 -10.14 -16.52
C LEU A 242 12.53 -9.14 -17.48
N HIS A 243 11.71 -8.25 -18.02
CA HIS A 243 12.11 -7.07 -18.76
C HIS A 243 11.69 -5.81 -18.01
N ARG A 244 12.52 -4.77 -18.13
CA ARG A 244 12.29 -3.44 -17.55
C ARG A 244 12.11 -2.44 -18.66
N GLU A 245 10.96 -1.77 -18.69
CA GLU A 245 10.69 -0.71 -19.65
C GLU A 245 10.67 0.63 -18.90
N PRO A 246 11.43 1.64 -19.34
CA PRO A 246 11.28 2.98 -18.76
C PRO A 246 9.84 3.45 -18.98
N VAL A 247 9.24 4.09 -17.97
CA VAL A 247 8.01 4.85 -18.18
C VAL A 247 8.39 6.02 -19.08
N SER A 248 8.17 5.88 -20.39
CA SER A 248 8.34 6.99 -21.34
C SER A 248 7.54 8.17 -20.83
N GLY A 249 8.22 9.29 -20.61
CA GLY A 249 7.69 10.52 -20.03
C GLY A 249 6.71 11.24 -20.95
N VAL A 250 5.67 10.56 -21.41
CA VAL A 250 4.46 11.26 -21.81
C VAL A 250 3.81 11.70 -20.50
N PRO A 251 3.66 13.00 -20.22
CA PRO A 251 2.84 13.43 -19.11
C PRO A 251 1.50 12.74 -19.30
N MET A 252 1.08 11.95 -18.31
CA MET A 252 -0.30 11.53 -18.24
C MET A 252 -1.07 12.81 -17.90
N ALA A 253 -1.31 13.64 -18.91
CA ALA A 253 -2.48 14.48 -18.91
C ALA A 253 -3.61 13.52 -18.55
N PRO A 254 -4.42 13.80 -17.52
CA PRO A 254 -5.64 13.03 -17.34
C PRO A 254 -6.34 13.10 -18.70
N SER A 255 -6.51 11.94 -19.35
CA SER A 255 -7.29 11.86 -20.58
C SER A 255 -8.75 12.05 -20.19
N VAL A 256 -9.08 13.29 -19.89
CA VAL A 256 -10.41 13.84 -20.06
C VAL A 256 -10.38 14.41 -21.47
N ALA A 257 -10.32 13.54 -22.47
CA ALA A 257 -10.72 13.96 -23.80
C ALA A 257 -12.15 14.49 -23.64
N PRO A 258 -12.41 15.79 -23.94
CA PRO A 258 -13.78 16.25 -24.02
C PRO A 258 -14.45 15.36 -25.05
N ARG A 259 -15.56 14.70 -24.67
CA ARG A 259 -16.45 14.13 -25.66
C ARG A 259 -16.88 15.29 -26.54
N THR A 260 -16.28 15.44 -27.72
CA THR A 260 -16.82 16.26 -28.77
C THR A 260 -18.14 15.61 -29.13
N ALA A 261 -19.23 16.14 -28.56
CA ALA A 261 -20.54 15.93 -29.11
C ALA A 261 -20.44 16.38 -30.57
N ARG A 262 -20.51 15.42 -31.49
CA ARG A 262 -20.83 15.72 -32.89
C ARG A 262 -22.20 16.40 -32.84
N SER A 263 -22.19 17.72 -32.91
CA SER A 263 -23.39 18.51 -33.15
C SER A 263 -23.78 18.29 -34.61
N GLY A 264 -24.49 17.20 -34.86
CA GLY A 264 -25.48 17.19 -35.94
C GLY A 264 -26.75 17.83 -35.38
N PRO A 265 -27.48 18.65 -36.15
CA PRO A 265 -28.71 19.27 -35.66
C PRO A 265 -29.77 18.18 -35.42
N SER A 266 -29.93 17.79 -34.15
CA SER A 266 -31.06 16.97 -33.70
C SER A 266 -32.07 17.90 -33.06
N THR A 267 -33.11 18.24 -33.81
CA THR A 267 -34.33 18.91 -33.32
C THR A 267 -35.08 17.97 -32.39
N ALA A 268 -34.96 18.19 -31.08
CA ALA A 268 -35.86 17.64 -30.07
C ALA A 268 -36.06 18.66 -28.94
N PRO A 269 -37.30 18.87 -28.46
CA PRO A 269 -37.60 19.96 -27.54
C PRO A 269 -37.03 19.69 -26.14
N VAL A 270 -36.47 20.74 -25.53
CA VAL A 270 -35.94 20.75 -24.17
C VAL A 270 -37.11 20.84 -23.19
N GLY A 271 -37.51 19.72 -22.61
CA GLY A 271 -38.35 19.66 -21.42
C GLY A 271 -37.50 19.55 -20.14
N PRO A 272 -37.96 20.07 -18.99
CA PRO A 272 -37.22 19.95 -17.74
C PRO A 272 -37.10 18.48 -17.31
N LEU A 273 -35.91 18.11 -16.82
CA LEU A 273 -35.57 16.75 -16.38
C LEU A 273 -36.50 16.31 -15.22
N PRO A 274 -37.02 15.07 -15.25
CA PRO A 274 -37.92 14.59 -14.20
C PRO A 274 -37.16 14.35 -12.89
N ARG A 275 -37.63 14.97 -11.81
CA ARG A 275 -37.16 14.72 -10.45
C ARG A 275 -37.73 13.38 -9.93
N ARG A 276 -36.86 12.53 -9.37
CA ARG A 276 -37.29 11.37 -8.58
C ARG A 276 -37.87 11.84 -7.25
N LEU A 277 -39.12 11.50 -6.98
CA LEU A 277 -39.70 11.54 -5.64
C LEU A 277 -39.51 10.17 -4.97
N PRO A 278 -39.04 10.10 -3.72
CA PRO A 278 -38.95 8.85 -2.98
C PRO A 278 -40.29 8.50 -2.32
N GLY A 279 -40.76 7.27 -2.50
CA GLY A 279 -41.84 6.66 -1.72
C GLY A 279 -43.08 6.22 -2.54
N GLU A 280 -43.63 5.07 -2.16
CA GLU A 280 -44.89 4.44 -2.62
C GLU A 280 -44.82 3.78 -4.00
N GLY A 281 -45.18 2.52 -4.22
CA GLY A 281 -46.03 1.62 -3.45
C GLY A 281 -47.13 1.09 -4.38
N SER A 282 -47.10 -0.21 -4.65
CA SER A 282 -48.21 -1.04 -5.18
C SER A 282 -48.61 -1.01 -6.65
N ARG A 283 -48.43 -2.20 -7.26
CA ARG A 283 -49.45 -3.07 -7.88
C ARG A 283 -50.34 -2.50 -9.01
N SER A 284 -50.19 -3.07 -10.21
CA SER A 284 -51.21 -3.86 -10.92
C SER A 284 -50.70 -4.12 -12.35
N SER A 285 -50.37 -5.37 -12.69
CA SER A 285 -51.23 -6.34 -13.37
C SER A 285 -51.84 -5.81 -14.68
N THR A 286 -51.41 -6.34 -15.81
CA THR A 286 -52.32 -6.92 -16.82
C THR A 286 -51.53 -7.78 -17.81
N LEU A 287 -51.73 -9.08 -17.66
CA LEU A 287 -51.94 -10.09 -18.71
C LEU A 287 -51.49 -9.75 -20.15
N ARG A 288 -50.57 -10.57 -20.67
CA ARG A 288 -50.84 -11.37 -21.88
C ARG A 288 -49.90 -12.57 -21.98
N ARG A 289 -50.47 -13.76 -21.86
CA ARG A 289 -49.95 -15.03 -22.38
C ARG A 289 -50.64 -15.26 -23.74
N PRO A 290 -50.00 -15.88 -24.74
CA PRO A 290 -50.25 -17.32 -24.99
C PRO A 290 -48.97 -18.10 -25.38
N THR A 291 -48.75 -19.30 -24.81
CA THR A 291 -48.76 -20.66 -25.45
C THR A 291 -47.37 -21.06 -25.97
N ARG A 292 -46.58 -21.87 -25.26
CA ARG A 292 -46.64 -23.34 -25.02
C ARG A 292 -46.37 -24.18 -26.28
N SER A 293 -45.18 -24.77 -26.32
CA SER A 293 -44.80 -26.05 -26.95
C SER A 293 -43.46 -26.42 -26.30
N GLU A 294 -43.44 -27.12 -25.16
CA GLU A 294 -43.39 -28.59 -25.02
C GLU A 294 -42.24 -29.26 -25.78
N GLY A 295 -41.32 -29.85 -25.00
CA GLY A 295 -40.15 -30.58 -25.50
C GLY A 295 -39.01 -30.74 -24.48
N ALA A 296 -39.32 -31.12 -23.24
CA ALA A 296 -38.40 -31.88 -22.39
C ALA A 296 -38.66 -33.40 -22.67
N PRO A 297 -37.88 -34.41 -22.22
CA PRO A 297 -37.02 -34.32 -21.03
C PRO A 297 -35.78 -35.28 -20.91
N LEU A 298 -35.06 -35.08 -19.80
CA LEU A 298 -34.48 -36.04 -18.83
C LEU A 298 -33.52 -37.17 -19.27
N ALA A 299 -32.35 -37.20 -18.61
CA ALA A 299 -31.95 -38.26 -17.65
C ALA A 299 -30.59 -37.83 -17.03
N SER A 300 -30.46 -37.47 -15.74
CA SER A 300 -30.33 -38.35 -14.57
C SER A 300 -29.36 -39.51 -14.76
N ASP A 301 -28.20 -39.45 -14.08
CA ASP A 301 -27.79 -40.55 -13.21
C ASP A 301 -26.66 -40.13 -12.26
N SER A 302 -26.92 -40.31 -10.97
CA SER A 302 -25.90 -40.62 -9.96
C SER A 302 -25.94 -42.13 -9.75
N PRO A 303 -24.82 -42.74 -9.34
CA PRO A 303 -24.95 -43.61 -8.19
C PRO A 303 -23.83 -43.44 -7.15
N SER A 304 -24.24 -43.75 -5.92
CA SER A 304 -23.47 -43.96 -4.70
C SER A 304 -22.66 -45.26 -4.75
N ASN A 305 -21.52 -45.29 -4.03
CA ASN A 305 -20.93 -46.39 -3.23
C ASN A 305 -19.42 -46.17 -3.10
N GLU A 306 -18.68 -46.55 -2.06
CA GLU A 306 -18.86 -47.12 -0.72
C GLU A 306 -17.45 -47.05 -0.10
N HIS A 307 -17.34 -46.91 1.22
CA HIS A 307 -16.10 -47.16 1.96
C HIS A 307 -15.85 -48.68 2.09
N PRO A 308 -14.60 -49.13 2.31
CA PRO A 308 -14.25 -49.52 3.68
C PRO A 308 -12.80 -49.21 4.10
N ALA A 309 -12.61 -49.41 5.41
CA ALA A 309 -11.48 -49.09 6.26
C ALA A 309 -10.32 -50.11 6.26
N GLU A 310 -9.29 -49.73 7.03
CA GLU A 310 -8.42 -50.55 7.90
C GLU A 310 -7.18 -51.30 7.36
N ARG A 311 -6.01 -50.93 7.91
CA ARG A 311 -5.10 -51.71 8.80
C ARG A 311 -3.85 -50.85 9.11
N THR A 312 -3.64 -50.33 10.32
CA THR A 312 -3.04 -50.93 11.55
C THR A 312 -1.57 -51.36 11.44
N GLU A 313 -0.75 -50.74 12.31
CA GLU A 313 0.42 -51.28 13.05
C GLU A 313 1.69 -51.63 12.22
N THR A 314 2.95 -51.51 12.64
CA THR A 314 3.64 -51.42 13.95
C THR A 314 5.08 -50.96 13.61
N THR A 315 5.84 -50.24 14.46
CA THR A 315 6.99 -50.78 15.24
C THR A 315 7.87 -49.54 15.49
N GLU A 316 8.01 -49.00 16.69
CA GLU A 316 8.69 -49.51 17.90
C GLU A 316 9.92 -48.64 18.19
N LYS A 317 9.85 -48.04 19.36
CA LYS A 317 10.85 -47.37 20.16
C LYS A 317 11.92 -48.38 20.60
N SER A 318 13.20 -48.10 20.39
CA SER A 318 14.19 -48.12 21.50
C SER A 318 15.56 -47.59 21.07
N ALA A 319 16.07 -46.66 21.88
CA ALA A 319 17.48 -46.26 22.01
C ALA A 319 18.23 -47.32 22.85
N PRO A 320 19.52 -47.17 23.24
CA PRO A 320 20.36 -45.96 23.36
C PRO A 320 21.42 -45.77 22.27
#